data_AF-A0A8S0QTX9-F1
#
_entry.id   AF-A0A8S0QTX9-F1
#
_cell.length_a   1.000
_cell.length_b   1.000
_cell.length_c   1.000
_cell.angle_alpha   90.00
_cell.angle_beta   90.00
_cell.angle_gamma   90.00
#
_symmetry.space_group_name_H-M   'P 1'
#
loop_
_entity.id
_entity.type
_entity.pdbx_description
1 polymer ?
#
loop_
_entity_poly.entity_id
_entity_poly.type
_entity_poly.pdbx_seq_one_letter_code
_entity_poly.pdbx_strand_id
1 'polypeptide(L)'
;MGYNIGVRLVDEFLAKSNVSRCVDFKETAEVIAKVGFKMFLGVTASVSNWDAEGTACSIILEDNPLVDFVELPDTCQGLYYCNILSGVIRGALEMVSMKTEVTWLRDMLRGDDAFELQVKLLKQVPEEYPYKDDE
;
A
#
# COMPACT_ATOMS: atom_id res chain seq x y z
N MET A 1 10.17 9.52 -0.91
CA MET A 1 9.18 10.33 -1.68
C MET A 1 7.77 9.82 -1.47
N GLY A 2 7.45 8.56 -1.83
CA GLY A 2 6.08 8.02 -1.72
C GLY A 2 5.41 8.19 -0.36
N TYR A 3 6.15 8.07 0.73
CA TYR A 3 5.61 8.26 2.09
C TYR A 3 4.87 9.58 2.30
N ASN A 4 5.52 10.71 1.96
CA ASN A 4 4.91 12.03 2.14
C ASN A 4 3.69 12.23 1.22
N ILE A 5 3.66 11.55 0.07
CA ILE A 5 2.50 11.53 -0.81
C ILE A 5 1.37 10.76 -0.15
N GLY A 6 1.63 9.53 0.33
CA GLY A 6 0.66 8.69 1.01
C GLY A 6 0.01 9.36 2.21
N VAL A 7 0.80 10.06 3.03
CA VAL A 7 0.33 10.82 4.20
C VAL A 7 -0.72 11.88 3.82
N ARG A 8 -0.61 12.49 2.64
CA ARG A 8 -1.58 13.52 2.18
C ARG A 8 -2.71 12.92 1.35
N LEU A 9 -2.42 11.87 0.61
CA LEU A 9 -3.33 11.23 -0.34
C LEU A 9 -4.45 10.47 0.36
N VAL A 10 -4.21 9.99 1.58
CA VAL A 10 -5.22 9.32 2.41
C VAL A 10 -6.43 10.20 2.72
N ASP A 11 -6.25 11.50 2.92
CA ASP A 11 -7.35 12.44 3.20
C ASP A 11 -8.31 12.51 2.00
N GLU A 12 -7.76 12.61 0.79
CA GLU A 12 -8.57 12.60 -0.44
C GLU A 12 -9.25 11.25 -0.66
N PHE A 13 -8.56 10.15 -0.36
CA PHE A 13 -9.12 8.81 -0.43
C PHE A 13 -10.34 8.68 0.48
N LEU A 14 -10.22 9.04 1.77
CA LEU A 14 -11.31 8.96 2.74
C LEU A 14 -12.47 9.90 2.37
N ALA A 15 -12.18 11.07 1.81
CA ALA A 15 -13.21 12.03 1.41
C ALA A 15 -14.05 11.59 0.19
N LYS A 16 -13.47 10.79 -0.73
CA LYS A 16 -14.11 10.48 -2.03
C LYS A 16 -14.48 9.01 -2.23
N SER A 17 -13.91 8.09 -1.46
CA SER A 17 -14.10 6.64 -1.65
C SER A 17 -15.41 6.10 -1.06
N ASN A 18 -16.12 6.87 -0.23
CA ASN A 18 -17.26 6.42 0.58
C ASN A 18 -16.94 5.20 1.47
N VAL A 19 -15.66 4.94 1.74
CA VAL A 19 -15.22 3.85 2.61
C VAL A 19 -15.37 4.29 4.06
N SER A 20 -16.08 3.48 4.85
CA SER A 20 -16.13 3.64 6.31
C SER A 20 -14.80 3.22 6.93
N ARG A 21 -14.56 3.63 8.18
CA ARG A 21 -13.38 3.20 8.94
C ARG A 21 -13.26 1.66 8.91
N CYS A 22 -12.13 1.16 8.39
CA CYS A 22 -11.84 -0.27 8.33
C CYS A 22 -11.68 -0.82 9.75
N VAL A 23 -12.18 -2.01 10.00
CA VAL A 23 -12.19 -2.66 11.32
C VAL A 23 -10.85 -3.34 11.62
N ASP A 24 -10.27 -3.98 10.61
CA ASP A 24 -9.01 -4.72 10.76
C ASP A 24 -8.05 -4.53 9.57
N PHE A 25 -6.84 -5.07 9.72
CA PHE A 25 -5.79 -4.97 8.72
C PHE A 25 -6.12 -5.74 7.43
N LYS A 26 -6.93 -6.82 7.51
CA LYS A 26 -7.33 -7.60 6.34
C LYS A 26 -8.29 -6.83 5.46
N GLU A 27 -9.31 -6.23 6.07
CA GLU A 27 -10.23 -5.33 5.39
C GLU A 27 -9.49 -4.15 4.77
N THR A 28 -8.53 -3.57 5.50
CA THR A 28 -7.74 -2.44 5.01
C THR A 28 -6.92 -2.82 3.77
N ALA A 29 -6.30 -4.00 3.76
CA ALA A 29 -5.56 -4.50 2.60
C ALA A 29 -6.48 -4.68 1.38
N GLU A 30 -7.67 -5.24 1.56
CA GLU A 30 -8.68 -5.40 0.50
C GLU A 30 -9.16 -4.05 -0.06
N VAL A 31 -9.39 -3.07 0.82
CA VAL A 31 -9.77 -1.71 0.42
C VAL A 31 -8.66 -1.05 -0.39
N ILE A 32 -7.41 -1.19 0.01
CA ILE A 32 -6.26 -0.67 -0.75
C ILE A 32 -6.24 -1.33 -2.14
N ALA A 33 -6.33 -2.65 -2.21
CA ALA A 33 -6.21 -3.40 -3.45
C ALA A 33 -7.35 -3.11 -4.44
N LYS A 34 -8.60 -3.05 -3.97
CA LYS A 34 -9.79 -2.95 -4.83
C LYS A 34 -10.28 -1.52 -5.05
N VAL A 35 -10.09 -0.64 -4.08
CA VAL A 35 -10.61 0.74 -4.11
C VAL A 35 -9.46 1.72 -4.30
N GLY A 36 -8.40 1.62 -3.49
CA GLY A 36 -7.25 2.54 -3.54
C GLY A 36 -6.55 2.53 -4.89
N PHE A 37 -6.07 1.36 -5.32
CA PHE A 37 -5.42 1.21 -6.63
C PHE A 37 -6.33 1.63 -7.78
N LYS A 38 -7.63 1.30 -7.71
CA LYS A 38 -8.59 1.65 -8.76
C LYS A 38 -8.80 3.16 -8.84
N MET A 39 -8.88 3.82 -7.69
CA MET A 39 -9.11 5.26 -7.62
C MET A 39 -7.92 6.08 -8.15
N PHE A 40 -6.68 5.66 -7.86
CA PHE A 40 -5.49 6.45 -8.17
C PHE A 40 -4.70 5.99 -9.41
N LEU A 41 -4.79 4.71 -9.77
CA LEU A 41 -4.08 4.12 -10.91
C LEU A 41 -5.03 3.49 -11.95
N GLY A 42 -6.34 3.44 -11.69
CA GLY A 42 -7.31 2.87 -12.63
C GLY A 42 -7.32 1.34 -12.72
N VAL A 43 -6.47 0.66 -11.95
CA VAL A 43 -6.33 -0.80 -11.92
C VAL A 43 -6.71 -1.37 -10.56
N THR A 44 -7.09 -2.64 -10.50
CA THR A 44 -7.32 -3.35 -9.24
C THR A 44 -6.18 -4.32 -8.96
N ALA A 45 -5.84 -4.49 -7.69
CA ALA A 45 -4.92 -5.51 -7.23
C ALA A 45 -5.68 -6.65 -6.54
N SER A 46 -5.00 -7.78 -6.30
CA SER A 46 -5.48 -8.86 -5.45
C SER A 46 -4.66 -8.95 -4.16
N VAL A 47 -5.29 -9.41 -3.08
CA VAL A 47 -4.60 -9.68 -1.81
C VAL A 47 -4.50 -11.19 -1.62
N SER A 48 -3.31 -11.68 -1.30
CA SER A 48 -3.03 -13.10 -1.09
C SER A 48 -1.90 -13.32 -0.08
N ASN A 49 -1.44 -14.56 0.07
CA ASN A 49 -0.26 -14.92 0.86
C ASN A 49 -0.28 -14.38 2.31
N TRP A 50 -1.44 -14.48 2.95
CA TRP A 50 -1.57 -14.13 4.37
C TRP A 50 -0.72 -15.06 5.23
N ASP A 51 -0.01 -14.49 6.20
CA ASP A 51 0.60 -15.27 7.28
C ASP A 51 -0.47 -15.81 8.25
N ALA A 52 -0.06 -16.77 9.08
CA ALA A 52 -0.97 -17.41 10.04
C ALA A 52 -1.55 -16.40 11.06
N GLU A 53 -0.79 -15.36 11.37
CA GLU A 53 -1.17 -14.33 12.34
C GLU A 53 -2.07 -13.23 11.72
N GLY A 54 -2.20 -13.18 10.39
CA GLY A 54 -2.93 -12.14 9.70
C GLY A 54 -2.27 -10.76 9.78
N THR A 55 -0.95 -10.71 9.99
CA THR A 55 -0.15 -9.49 10.10
C THR A 55 0.64 -9.19 8.84
N ALA A 56 0.78 -10.13 7.90
CA ALA A 56 1.46 -9.92 6.63
C ALA A 56 0.63 -10.49 5.48
N CYS A 57 0.60 -9.77 4.36
CA CYS A 57 -0.04 -10.21 3.13
C CYS A 57 0.72 -9.69 1.90
N SER A 58 0.38 -10.22 0.74
CA SER A 58 0.87 -9.76 -0.54
C SER A 58 -0.23 -9.05 -1.32
N ILE A 59 0.07 -7.84 -1.80
CA ILE A 59 -0.73 -7.13 -2.80
C ILE A 59 -0.10 -7.39 -4.16
N ILE A 60 -0.86 -8.03 -5.05
CA ILE A 60 -0.40 -8.46 -6.37
C ILE A 60 -1.11 -7.61 -7.44
N LEU A 61 -0.32 -6.95 -8.28
CA LEU A 61 -0.78 -6.25 -9.46
C LEU A 61 -0.37 -7.04 -10.70
N GLU A 62 -1.36 -7.43 -11.51
CA GLU A 62 -1.14 -8.03 -12.82
C GLU A 62 -0.84 -6.99 -13.89
N ASP A 63 -1.38 -5.78 -13.70
CA ASP A 63 -1.20 -4.65 -14.60
C ASP A 63 -0.75 -3.41 -13.81
N ASN A 64 0.24 -2.70 -14.35
CA ASN A 64 0.84 -1.53 -13.71
C ASN A 64 1.11 -0.44 -14.74
N PRO A 65 0.21 0.56 -14.87
CA PRO A 65 0.28 1.57 -15.92
C PRO A 65 1.49 2.51 -15.80
N LEU A 66 2.22 2.46 -14.67
CA LEU A 66 3.43 3.25 -14.47
C LEU A 66 4.62 2.70 -15.27
N VAL A 67 4.53 1.49 -15.82
CA VAL A 67 5.65 0.79 -16.46
C VAL A 67 5.39 0.39 -17.92
N ASP A 68 4.24 0.72 -18.50
CA ASP A 68 3.81 0.30 -19.85
C ASP A 68 4.86 0.55 -20.95
N PHE A 69 5.69 1.56 -20.78
CA PHE A 69 6.73 1.96 -21.74
C PHE A 69 8.12 2.05 -21.10
N VAL A 70 8.34 1.32 -20.01
CA VAL A 70 9.60 1.33 -19.26
C VAL A 70 10.37 0.04 -19.53
N GLU A 71 11.63 0.20 -19.90
CA GLU A 71 12.60 -0.91 -19.96
C GLU A 71 13.80 -0.52 -19.09
N LEU A 72 14.20 -1.41 -18.18
CA LEU A 72 15.34 -1.15 -17.30
C LEU A 72 16.66 -1.52 -17.99
N PRO A 73 17.64 -0.61 -18.05
CA PRO A 73 18.98 -0.96 -18.50
C PRO A 73 19.62 -2.03 -17.60
N ASP A 74 20.57 -2.79 -18.14
CA ASP A 74 21.32 -3.81 -17.39
C ASP A 74 22.02 -3.26 -16.14
N THR A 75 22.43 -2.00 -16.17
CA THR A 75 23.05 -1.30 -15.03
C THR A 75 22.07 -1.00 -13.89
N CYS A 76 20.77 -1.11 -14.14
CA CYS A 76 19.69 -0.76 -13.21
C CYS A 76 18.83 -1.97 -12.80
N GLN A 77 19.27 -3.20 -13.04
CA GLN A 77 18.51 -4.43 -12.71
C GLN A 77 18.18 -4.58 -11.20
N GLY A 78 18.92 -3.90 -10.32
CA GLY A 78 18.62 -3.84 -8.88
C GLY A 78 17.55 -2.82 -8.48
N LEU A 79 17.10 -1.97 -9.41
CA LEU A 79 16.17 -0.88 -9.13
C LEU A 79 14.73 -1.39 -9.07
N TYR A 80 14.02 -1.04 -8.00
CA TYR A 80 12.56 -1.10 -7.98
C TYR A 80 12.01 0.21 -8.53
N TYR A 81 11.66 0.23 -9.81
CA TYR A 81 11.23 1.45 -10.50
C TYR A 81 10.02 2.10 -9.79
N CYS A 82 9.03 1.28 -9.44
CA CYS A 82 7.82 1.71 -8.75
C CYS A 82 7.96 1.75 -7.22
N ASN A 83 9.17 1.89 -6.66
CA ASN A 83 9.35 1.98 -5.19
C ASN A 83 8.67 3.18 -4.54
N ILE A 84 8.09 4.09 -5.33
CA ILE A 84 7.16 5.10 -4.83
C ILE A 84 5.89 4.49 -4.22
N LEU A 85 5.38 3.37 -4.76
CA LEU A 85 4.14 2.72 -4.33
C LEU A 85 4.25 2.17 -2.90
N SER A 86 5.38 1.53 -2.57
CA SER A 86 5.65 1.04 -1.20
C SER A 86 5.62 2.18 -0.19
N GLY A 87 6.20 3.33 -0.58
CA GLY A 87 6.13 4.55 0.21
C GLY A 87 4.71 5.07 0.39
N VAL A 88 3.91 5.14 -0.68
CA VAL A 88 2.53 5.65 -0.64
C VAL A 88 1.67 4.79 0.28
N ILE A 89 1.72 3.46 0.13
CA ILE A 89 0.97 2.52 0.97
C ILE A 89 1.36 2.70 2.45
N ARG A 90 2.67 2.76 2.73
CA ARG A 90 3.17 2.97 4.10
C ARG A 90 2.68 4.30 4.70
N GLY A 91 2.76 5.38 3.93
CA GLY A 91 2.34 6.71 4.39
C GLY A 91 0.84 6.81 4.65
N ALA A 92 0.03 6.21 3.77
CA ALA A 92 -1.42 6.19 3.93
C ALA A 92 -1.84 5.34 5.14
N LEU A 93 -1.24 4.17 5.32
CA LEU A 93 -1.53 3.29 6.45
C LEU A 93 -1.14 3.91 7.81
N GLU A 94 -0.04 4.65 7.85
CA GLU A 94 0.41 5.33 9.08
C GLU A 94 -0.62 6.37 9.58
N MET A 95 -1.29 7.06 8.65
CA MET A 95 -2.34 8.05 8.97
C MET A 95 -3.65 7.45 9.46
N VAL A 96 -3.85 6.14 9.23
CA VAL A 96 -4.99 5.38 9.79
C VAL A 96 -4.53 4.46 10.92
N SER A 97 -3.52 4.89 11.67
CA SER A 97 -3.04 4.20 12.88
C SER A 97 -2.44 2.82 12.65
N MET A 98 -2.01 2.48 11.42
CA MET A 98 -1.37 1.22 11.10
C MET A 98 0.08 1.45 10.67
N LYS A 99 1.03 1.17 11.57
CA LYS A 99 2.45 1.22 11.19
C LYS A 99 2.81 -0.05 10.46
N THR A 100 3.19 0.08 9.19
CA THR A 100 3.53 -1.05 8.33
C THR A 100 4.92 -0.95 7.72
N GLU A 101 5.45 -2.10 7.34
CA GLU A 101 6.57 -2.26 6.43
C GLU A 101 6.04 -2.72 5.07
N VAL A 102 6.53 -2.11 3.98
CA VAL A 102 6.11 -2.45 2.62
C VAL A 102 7.35 -2.71 1.77
N THR A 103 7.48 -3.92 1.24
CA THR A 103 8.64 -4.37 0.47
C THR A 103 8.21 -4.99 -0.85
N TRP A 104 9.06 -4.87 -1.86
CA TRP A 104 8.85 -5.53 -3.15
C TRP A 104 9.35 -6.97 -3.07
N LEU A 105 8.52 -7.92 -3.50
CA LEU A 105 8.88 -9.33 -3.62
C LEU A 105 9.11 -9.74 -5.08
N ARG A 106 8.26 -9.25 -6.00
CA ARG A 106 8.33 -9.51 -7.44
C ARG A 106 8.10 -8.24 -8.25
N ASP A 107 8.80 -8.08 -9.35
CA ASP A 107 8.71 -6.94 -10.26
C ASP A 107 8.93 -7.41 -11.71
N MET A 108 7.92 -7.22 -12.56
CA MET A 108 8.00 -7.69 -13.96
C MET A 108 9.12 -6.99 -14.75
N LEU A 109 9.53 -5.77 -14.36
CA LEU A 109 10.68 -5.10 -14.98
C LEU A 109 12.02 -5.79 -14.69
N ARG A 110 12.03 -6.70 -13.71
CA ARG A 110 13.18 -7.49 -13.29
C ARG A 110 13.07 -8.96 -13.73
N GLY A 111 12.07 -9.28 -14.56
CA GLY A 111 11.85 -10.61 -15.13
C GLY A 111 10.90 -11.51 -14.36
N ASP A 112 10.19 -11.00 -13.35
CA ASP A 112 9.14 -11.75 -12.66
C ASP A 112 7.83 -11.80 -13.48
N ASP A 113 6.88 -12.63 -13.03
CA ASP A 113 5.58 -12.88 -13.66
C ASP A 113 4.45 -11.95 -13.18
N ALA A 114 4.69 -11.18 -12.12
CA ALA A 114 3.74 -10.21 -11.57
C ALA A 114 4.45 -9.14 -10.74
N PHE A 115 3.76 -8.05 -10.42
CA PHE A 115 4.20 -7.08 -9.42
C PHE A 115 3.66 -7.48 -8.04
N GLU A 116 4.53 -7.76 -7.08
CA GLU A 116 4.12 -8.18 -5.74
C GLU A 116 4.76 -7.32 -4.66
N LEU A 117 3.89 -6.72 -3.84
CA LEU A 117 4.24 -5.94 -2.66
C LEU A 117 3.84 -6.71 -1.41
N GLN A 118 4.79 -7.04 -0.55
CA GLN A 118 4.46 -7.52 0.79
C GLN A 118 4.17 -6.32 1.69
N VAL A 119 3.04 -6.39 2.39
CA VAL A 119 2.65 -5.42 3.42
C VAL A 119 2.60 -6.16 4.75
N LYS A 120 3.43 -5.73 5.70
CA LYS A 120 3.52 -6.29 7.04
C LYS A 120 3.15 -5.26 8.09
N LEU A 121 2.14 -5.55 8.89
CA LEU A 121 1.75 -4.79 10.07
C LEU A 121 2.79 -4.97 11.17
N LEU A 122 3.39 -3.85 11.60
CA LEU A 122 4.37 -3.84 12.69
C LEU A 122 3.70 -3.54 14.03
N LYS A 123 2.78 -2.58 14.05
CA LYS A 123 1.98 -2.23 15.23
C LYS A 123 0.75 -1.43 14.83
N GLN A 124 -0.33 -1.59 15.59
CA GLN A 124 -1.39 -0.59 15.64
C GLN A 124 -0.99 0.52 16.60
N VAL A 125 -1.10 1.76 16.15
CA VAL A 125 -0.83 2.95 16.96
C VAL A 125 -2.17 3.42 17.54
N PRO A 126 -2.34 3.45 18.87
CA PRO A 126 -3.56 4.02 19.47
C PRO A 126 -3.73 5.47 19.01
N GLU A 127 -4.95 5.87 18.68
CA GLU A 127 -5.25 7.29 18.50
C GLU A 127 -5.01 8.01 19.83
N GLU A 128 -3.95 8.82 19.92
CA GLU A 128 -3.78 9.74 21.05
C GLU A 128 -4.77 10.89 20.85
N TYR A 129 -5.89 10.85 21.58
CA TYR A 129 -6.79 12.00 21.66
C TYR A 129 -6.12 13.09 22.51
N PRO A 130 -5.86 14.30 21.95
CA PRO A 130 -5.20 15.38 22.68
C PRO A 130 -6.07 16.01 23.77
N TYR A 131 -7.36 15.68 23.80
CA TYR A 131 -8.28 16.10 24.84
C TYR A 131 -8.47 14.93 25.81
N LYS A 132 -7.81 15.00 26.97
CA LYS A 132 -8.43 14.44 28.16
C LYS A 132 -9.69 15.29 28.37
N ASP A 133 -10.85 14.66 28.49
CA ASP A 133 -11.98 15.35 29.09
C ASP A 133 -11.50 15.84 30.47
N ASP A 134 -11.29 17.16 30.58
CA ASP A 134 -11.04 17.82 31.86
C ASP A 134 -12.35 17.70 32.66
N GLU A 135 -12.43 16.67 33.50
CA GLU A 135 -13.44 16.55 34.56
C GLU A 135 -12.94 17.19 35.86
#